data_AF-A0A1I4G183-F1
#
_entry.id   AF-A0A1I4G183-F1
#
_cell.length_a   1.000
_cell.length_b   1.000
_cell.length_c   1.000
_cell.angle_alpha   90.00
_cell.angle_beta   90.00
_cell.angle_gamma   90.00
#
_symmetry.space_group_name_H-M   'P 1'
#
loop_
_entity.id
_entity.type
_entity.pdbx_description
1 polymer ?
#
loop_
_entity_poly.entity_id
_entity_poly.type
_entity_poly.pdbx_seq_one_letter_code
_entity_poly.pdbx_strand_id
1 'polypeptide(L)'
;MGVRFSAADSSNLISAMRNNITNADLIIVRLDAGSQHLVAQLDAGVLRGAAFTAGRGLFAELILPGIAKLREAVSDIQAELASYEYAHSVIAGYGNLDHDDLTTALQEANERLRLIEEQIERNSDFLTQVQAVFRGDVEKLAHQNQVLQRLKNQVENEIEDLKEKIDKLEWFVADVSKYFSDSLEVMRLATQAAIELNKVAVEADGSYYTNGVDLAIIRGLSGARISTHSHAGLGIPDGFVVYDTLEHASALSYDKLVEWLGSEEASRLHSLARNNPGLLDSMLREAYKLKVDGDPLGALGALFNLLSENGWIALQGGQTILDKFKTNGDWDMKRYLAEDAGYESGAFYLHDEQGRVVRSDVFGNVMYGAMLAHWGVDLEVALKGANAGTAAGVDAGVNDELDDRAARYGYDLYKKYPNGLSEKQYYEEVASAKLTG
;
A
#
# COMPACT_ATOMS: atom_id res chain seq x y z
N MET A 1 -4.01 4.18 -31.89
CA MET A 1 -5.40 3.77 -31.63
C MET A 1 -5.84 4.55 -30.40
N GLY A 2 -6.95 5.29 -30.49
CA GLY A 2 -7.46 6.12 -29.39
C GLY A 2 -8.04 5.30 -28.24
N VAL A 3 -8.20 5.93 -27.08
CA VAL A 3 -8.77 5.34 -25.87
C VAL A 3 -10.29 5.19 -26.02
N ARG A 4 -10.81 3.99 -25.73
CA ARG A 4 -12.24 3.65 -25.86
C ARG A 4 -12.74 2.87 -24.66
N PHE A 5 -13.95 3.17 -24.23
CA PHE A 5 -14.68 2.42 -23.22
C PHE A 5 -16.04 1.96 -23.76
N SER A 6 -16.39 0.72 -23.44
CA SER A 6 -17.68 0.10 -23.77
C SER A 6 -18.21 -0.58 -22.51
N ALA A 7 -19.37 -0.11 -22.03
CA ALA A 7 -19.98 -0.66 -20.81
C ALA A 7 -20.32 -2.15 -20.96
N ALA A 8 -20.74 -2.57 -22.16
CA ALA A 8 -21.03 -3.96 -22.46
C ALA A 8 -19.76 -4.83 -22.46
N ASP A 9 -18.68 -4.37 -23.12
CA ASP A 9 -17.43 -5.13 -23.17
C ASP A 9 -16.78 -5.25 -21.80
N SER A 10 -16.82 -4.17 -21.01
CA SER A 10 -16.33 -4.15 -19.64
C SER A 10 -17.13 -5.10 -18.73
N SER A 11 -18.46 -5.15 -18.85
CA SER A 11 -19.31 -6.12 -18.14
C SER A 11 -19.01 -7.57 -18.52
N ASN A 12 -18.75 -7.81 -19.80
CA ASN A 12 -18.38 -9.12 -20.32
C ASN A 12 -17.01 -9.56 -19.79
N LEU A 13 -16.04 -8.65 -19.75
CA LEU A 13 -14.72 -8.89 -19.17
C LEU A 13 -14.83 -9.27 -17.69
N ILE A 14 -15.59 -8.50 -16.90
CA ILE A 14 -15.83 -8.80 -15.47
C ILE A 14 -16.39 -10.22 -15.31
N SER A 15 -17.41 -10.56 -16.08
CA SER A 15 -18.05 -11.87 -16.01
C SER A 15 -17.10 -13.01 -16.40
N ALA A 16 -16.30 -12.82 -17.45
CA ALA A 16 -15.31 -13.79 -17.89
C ALA A 16 -14.19 -13.98 -16.86
N MET A 17 -13.69 -12.88 -16.28
CA MET A 17 -12.65 -12.89 -15.24
C MET A 17 -13.13 -13.62 -13.99
N ARG A 18 -14.33 -13.33 -13.48
CA ARG A 18 -14.91 -14.04 -12.31
C ARG A 18 -14.95 -15.56 -12.52
N ASN A 19 -15.39 -16.00 -13.70
CA ASN A 19 -15.44 -17.42 -14.04
C ASN A 19 -14.03 -18.04 -14.11
N ASN A 20 -13.07 -17.33 -14.73
CA ASN A 20 -11.70 -17.79 -14.84
C ASN A 20 -11.00 -17.89 -13.49
N ILE A 21 -11.17 -16.88 -12.61
CA ILE A 21 -10.65 -16.86 -11.24
C ILE A 21 -11.22 -18.04 -10.44
N THR A 22 -12.53 -18.26 -10.50
CA THR A 22 -13.18 -19.40 -9.83
C THR A 22 -12.58 -20.73 -10.27
N ASN A 23 -12.33 -20.90 -11.57
CA ASN A 23 -11.71 -22.11 -12.09
C ASN A 23 -10.24 -22.24 -11.68
N ALA A 24 -9.48 -21.15 -11.70
CA ALA A 24 -8.08 -21.12 -11.30
C ALA A 24 -7.92 -21.48 -9.82
N ASP A 25 -8.74 -20.88 -8.95
CA ASP A 25 -8.76 -21.18 -7.51
C ASP A 25 -9.05 -22.67 -7.25
N LEU A 26 -10.07 -23.23 -7.89
CA LEU A 26 -10.38 -24.66 -7.78
C LEU A 26 -9.22 -25.56 -8.21
N ILE A 27 -8.48 -25.18 -9.26
CA ILE A 27 -7.31 -25.94 -9.72
C ILE A 27 -6.19 -25.84 -8.69
N ILE A 28 -5.90 -24.64 -8.19
CA ILE A 28 -4.83 -24.38 -7.22
C ILE A 28 -5.12 -25.08 -5.89
N VAL A 29 -6.34 -25.01 -5.36
CA VAL A 29 -6.77 -25.70 -4.14
C VAL A 29 -6.58 -27.22 -4.27
N ARG A 30 -6.95 -27.81 -5.41
CA ARG A 30 -6.76 -29.24 -5.65
C ARG A 30 -5.28 -29.61 -5.79
N LEU A 31 -4.51 -28.78 -6.46
CA LEU A 31 -3.07 -28.98 -6.66
C LEU A 31 -2.32 -28.90 -5.32
N ASP A 32 -2.66 -27.93 -4.48
CA ASP A 32 -2.13 -27.77 -3.14
C ASP A 32 -2.48 -28.96 -2.25
N ALA A 33 -3.78 -29.29 -2.15
CA ALA A 33 -4.23 -30.42 -1.33
C ALA A 33 -3.60 -31.76 -1.75
N GLY A 34 -3.49 -32.00 -3.07
CA GLY A 34 -2.82 -33.18 -3.61
C GLY A 34 -1.33 -33.23 -3.29
N SER A 35 -0.64 -32.08 -3.42
CA SER A 35 0.79 -31.95 -3.12
C SER A 35 1.07 -32.12 -1.63
N GLN A 36 0.29 -31.49 -0.76
CA GLN A 36 0.40 -31.66 0.69
C GLN A 36 0.10 -33.08 1.13
N HIS A 37 -0.92 -33.73 0.54
CA HIS A 37 -1.22 -35.13 0.84
C HIS A 37 -0.04 -36.05 0.48
N LEU A 38 0.56 -35.85 -0.69
CA LEU A 38 1.75 -36.61 -1.11
C LEU A 38 2.91 -36.42 -0.12
N VAL A 39 3.24 -35.18 0.25
CA VAL A 39 4.30 -34.90 1.24
C VAL A 39 3.98 -35.55 2.59
N ALA A 40 2.74 -35.47 3.07
CA ALA A 40 2.34 -36.10 4.33
C ALA A 40 2.46 -37.64 4.31
N GLN A 41 2.14 -38.31 3.19
CA GLN A 41 2.33 -39.76 3.05
C GLN A 41 3.83 -40.16 3.03
N LEU A 42 4.67 -39.29 2.49
CA LEU A 42 6.13 -39.45 2.50
C LEU A 42 6.69 -39.28 3.93
N ASP A 43 6.24 -38.26 4.66
CA ASP A 43 6.67 -37.97 6.02
C ASP A 43 6.19 -39.02 7.03
N ALA A 44 4.99 -39.58 6.83
CA ALA A 44 4.48 -40.71 7.61
C ALA A 44 5.26 -42.02 7.37
N GLY A 45 6.20 -42.03 6.40
CA GLY A 45 6.97 -43.20 6.03
C GLY A 45 6.12 -44.32 5.45
N VAL A 46 4.96 -44.00 4.85
CA VAL A 46 4.13 -44.97 4.12
C VAL A 46 4.78 -45.28 2.78
N LEU A 47 5.36 -44.26 2.14
CA LEU A 47 6.18 -44.36 0.93
C LEU A 47 7.66 -44.23 1.32
N ARG A 48 8.49 -45.25 1.05
CA ARG A 48 9.90 -45.32 1.48
C ARG A 48 10.84 -45.68 0.34
N GLY A 49 12.04 -45.10 0.37
CA GLY A 49 13.10 -45.34 -0.61
C GLY A 49 13.69 -44.03 -1.11
N ALA A 50 14.86 -44.07 -1.74
CA ALA A 50 15.56 -42.88 -2.21
C ALA A 50 14.71 -42.04 -3.19
N ALA A 51 13.90 -42.69 -4.04
CA ALA A 51 12.96 -42.03 -4.97
C ALA A 51 11.92 -41.19 -4.28
N PHE A 52 11.36 -41.72 -3.21
CA PHE A 52 10.33 -41.07 -2.43
C PHE A 52 10.92 -39.90 -1.62
N THR A 53 12.11 -40.06 -1.05
CA THR A 53 12.81 -38.95 -0.37
C THR A 53 13.18 -37.83 -1.33
N ALA A 54 13.64 -38.15 -2.55
CA ALA A 54 14.02 -37.13 -3.52
C ALA A 54 12.78 -36.42 -4.10
N GLY A 55 11.70 -37.18 -4.40
CA GLY A 55 10.41 -36.62 -4.77
C GLY A 55 9.83 -35.70 -3.68
N ARG A 56 10.00 -36.06 -2.40
CA ARG A 56 9.64 -35.17 -1.28
C ARG A 56 10.36 -33.83 -1.38
N GLY A 57 11.68 -33.83 -1.59
CA GLY A 57 12.48 -32.61 -1.74
C GLY A 57 11.99 -31.73 -2.89
N LEU A 58 11.75 -32.32 -4.07
CA LEU A 58 11.18 -31.61 -5.22
C LEU A 58 9.84 -30.93 -4.88
N PHE A 59 8.94 -31.64 -4.19
CA PHE A 59 7.64 -31.07 -3.82
C PHE A 59 7.75 -29.98 -2.75
N ALA A 60 8.50 -30.23 -1.68
CA ALA A 60 8.63 -29.32 -0.56
C ALA A 60 9.40 -28.04 -0.89
N GLU A 61 10.47 -28.16 -1.70
CA GLU A 61 11.40 -27.05 -1.94
C GLU A 61 11.05 -26.26 -3.21
N LEU A 62 10.39 -26.87 -4.20
CA LEU A 62 10.16 -26.24 -5.51
C LEU A 62 8.68 -26.13 -5.88
N ILE A 63 7.89 -27.19 -5.72
CA ILE A 63 6.50 -27.20 -6.20
C ILE A 63 5.56 -26.46 -5.24
N LEU A 64 5.58 -26.77 -3.93
CA LEU A 64 4.70 -26.15 -2.94
C LEU A 64 4.87 -24.63 -2.86
N PRO A 65 6.10 -24.06 -2.83
CA PRO A 65 6.27 -22.61 -2.89
C PRO A 65 5.69 -21.96 -4.16
N GLY A 66 5.82 -22.65 -5.32
CA GLY A 66 5.22 -22.17 -6.56
C GLY A 66 3.68 -22.19 -6.55
N ILE A 67 3.07 -23.20 -5.92
CA ILE A 67 1.62 -23.28 -5.73
C ILE A 67 1.12 -22.18 -4.80
N ALA A 68 1.85 -21.91 -3.70
CA ALA A 68 1.53 -20.83 -2.78
C ALA A 68 1.55 -19.48 -3.50
N LYS A 69 2.58 -19.21 -4.31
CA LYS A 69 2.66 -17.97 -5.09
C LYS A 69 1.56 -17.86 -6.16
N LEU A 70 1.15 -18.98 -6.77
CA LEU A 70 -0.01 -19.00 -7.67
C LEU A 70 -1.32 -18.64 -6.95
N ARG A 71 -1.50 -19.09 -5.70
CA ARG A 71 -2.66 -18.72 -4.88
C ARG A 71 -2.68 -17.23 -4.60
N GLU A 72 -1.53 -16.66 -4.22
CA GLU A 72 -1.35 -15.22 -4.01
C GLU A 72 -1.75 -14.44 -5.27
N ALA A 73 -1.27 -14.83 -6.46
CA ALA A 73 -1.65 -14.16 -7.71
C ALA A 73 -3.14 -14.26 -8.06
N VAL A 74 -3.80 -15.39 -7.74
CA VAL A 74 -5.25 -15.51 -7.99
C VAL A 74 -6.05 -14.68 -6.99
N SER A 75 -5.61 -14.59 -5.74
CA SER A 75 -6.19 -13.71 -4.72
C SER A 75 -6.07 -12.24 -5.15
N ASP A 76 -4.88 -11.84 -5.61
CA ASP A 76 -4.60 -10.49 -6.09
C ASP A 76 -5.48 -10.12 -7.31
N ILE A 77 -5.55 -10.99 -8.32
CA ILE A 77 -6.45 -10.79 -9.48
C ILE A 77 -7.92 -10.64 -9.01
N GLN A 78 -8.34 -11.37 -7.98
CA GLN A 78 -9.69 -11.24 -7.44
C GLN A 78 -9.90 -9.87 -6.78
N ALA A 79 -8.93 -9.39 -6.01
CA ALA A 79 -8.99 -8.07 -5.37
C ALA A 79 -8.98 -6.94 -6.40
N GLU A 80 -8.09 -7.00 -7.39
CA GLU A 80 -8.01 -6.00 -8.46
C GLU A 80 -9.21 -6.06 -9.41
N LEU A 81 -9.84 -7.23 -9.58
CA LEU A 81 -11.10 -7.33 -10.31
C LEU A 81 -12.22 -6.59 -9.58
N ALA A 82 -12.26 -6.63 -8.24
CA ALA A 82 -13.22 -5.84 -7.48
C ALA A 82 -12.98 -4.33 -7.66
N SER A 83 -11.72 -3.89 -7.75
CA SER A 83 -11.35 -2.50 -8.09
C SER A 83 -11.78 -2.13 -9.51
N TYR A 84 -11.55 -3.02 -10.47
CA TYR A 84 -12.01 -2.83 -11.85
C TYR A 84 -13.53 -2.72 -11.92
N GLU A 85 -14.27 -3.53 -11.15
CA GLU A 85 -15.73 -3.45 -11.05
C GLU A 85 -16.20 -2.10 -10.49
N TYR A 86 -15.49 -1.57 -9.50
CA TYR A 86 -15.73 -0.22 -9.00
C TYR A 86 -15.49 0.83 -10.09
N ALA A 87 -14.32 0.79 -10.75
CA ALA A 87 -13.99 1.71 -11.83
C ALA A 87 -15.01 1.64 -12.99
N HIS A 88 -15.44 0.43 -13.34
CA HIS A 88 -16.54 0.17 -14.26
C HIS A 88 -17.82 0.86 -13.82
N SER A 89 -18.23 0.72 -12.56
CA SER A 89 -19.48 1.32 -12.05
C SER A 89 -19.51 2.84 -12.14
N VAL A 90 -18.35 3.50 -11.99
CA VAL A 90 -18.21 4.96 -12.09
C VAL A 90 -18.44 5.46 -13.52
N ILE A 91 -17.94 4.73 -14.52
CA ILE A 91 -17.96 5.17 -15.92
C ILE A 91 -19.11 4.54 -16.74
N ALA A 92 -19.67 3.41 -16.33
CA ALA A 92 -20.70 2.68 -17.06
C ALA A 92 -21.98 3.51 -17.29
N GLY A 93 -22.28 4.45 -16.39
CA GLY A 93 -23.42 5.36 -16.52
C GLY A 93 -23.37 6.25 -17.76
N TYR A 94 -22.17 6.51 -18.31
CA TYR A 94 -22.00 7.34 -19.51
C TYR A 94 -22.10 6.52 -20.82
N GLY A 95 -22.24 5.20 -20.75
CA GLY A 95 -22.36 4.33 -21.91
C GLY A 95 -21.03 4.08 -22.64
N ASN A 96 -21.04 4.18 -23.97
CA ASN A 96 -19.83 3.98 -24.77
C ASN A 96 -19.14 5.32 -24.98
N LEU A 97 -17.84 5.37 -24.69
CA LEU A 97 -17.02 6.57 -24.79
C LEU A 97 -15.84 6.32 -25.73
N ASP A 98 -15.57 7.29 -26.60
CA ASP A 98 -14.39 7.35 -27.45
C ASP A 98 -13.73 8.71 -27.23
N HIS A 99 -12.47 8.69 -26.80
CA HIS A 99 -11.73 9.91 -26.44
C HIS A 99 -11.57 10.87 -27.62
N ASP A 100 -11.33 10.34 -28.83
CA ASP A 100 -11.15 11.15 -30.03
C ASP A 100 -12.48 11.81 -30.43
N ASP A 101 -13.59 11.06 -30.33
CA ASP A 101 -14.94 11.57 -30.62
C ASP A 101 -15.37 12.63 -29.59
N LEU A 102 -15.14 12.39 -28.30
CA LEU A 102 -15.46 13.32 -27.22
C LEU A 102 -14.67 14.63 -27.32
N THR A 103 -13.36 14.51 -27.60
CA THR A 103 -12.48 15.67 -27.79
C THR A 103 -12.91 16.49 -29.00
N THR A 104 -13.27 15.83 -30.10
CA THR A 104 -13.80 16.49 -31.30
C THR A 104 -15.11 17.22 -30.99
N ALA A 105 -16.06 16.56 -30.34
CA ALA A 105 -17.33 17.16 -29.94
C ALA A 105 -17.13 18.36 -29.00
N LEU A 106 -16.16 18.29 -28.08
CA LEU A 106 -15.82 19.39 -27.19
C LEU A 106 -15.29 20.61 -27.96
N GLN A 107 -14.43 20.38 -28.95
CA GLN A 107 -13.92 21.46 -29.81
C GLN A 107 -15.05 22.13 -30.60
N GLU A 108 -15.95 21.34 -31.19
CA GLU A 108 -17.11 21.84 -31.91
C GLU A 108 -18.06 22.62 -31.00
N ALA A 109 -18.33 22.13 -29.78
CA ALA A 109 -19.19 22.81 -28.82
C ALA A 109 -18.58 24.15 -28.36
N ASN A 110 -17.27 24.22 -28.11
CA ASN A 110 -16.58 25.47 -27.79
C ASN A 110 -16.66 26.49 -28.94
N GLU A 111 -16.52 26.05 -30.20
CA GLU A 111 -16.67 26.95 -31.35
C GLU A 111 -18.11 27.46 -31.48
N ARG A 112 -19.11 26.60 -31.27
CA ARG A 112 -20.52 27.04 -31.22
C ARG A 112 -20.76 28.05 -30.12
N LEU A 113 -20.22 27.84 -28.91
CA LEU A 113 -20.34 28.77 -27.80
C LEU A 113 -19.76 30.14 -28.18
N ARG A 114 -18.55 30.16 -28.76
CA ARG A 114 -17.88 31.38 -29.23
C ARG A 114 -18.74 32.16 -30.23
N LEU A 115 -19.32 31.46 -31.22
CA LEU A 115 -20.19 32.08 -32.24
C LEU A 115 -21.50 32.64 -31.63
N ILE A 116 -22.07 31.97 -30.63
CA ILE A 116 -23.27 32.43 -29.91
C ILE A 116 -22.95 33.69 -29.10
N GLU A 117 -21.83 33.71 -28.38
CA GLU A 117 -21.39 34.86 -27.58
C GLU A 117 -21.15 36.10 -28.45
N GLU A 118 -20.45 35.95 -29.58
CA GLU A 118 -20.27 37.03 -30.55
C GLU A 118 -21.62 37.57 -31.08
N GLN A 119 -22.60 36.70 -31.31
CA GLN A 119 -23.90 37.13 -31.80
C GLN A 119 -24.72 37.87 -30.73
N ILE A 120 -24.62 37.44 -29.47
CA ILE A 120 -25.22 38.13 -28.31
C ILE A 120 -24.62 39.54 -28.18
N GLU A 121 -23.30 39.67 -28.29
CA GLU A 121 -22.58 40.94 -28.23
C GLU A 121 -23.01 41.88 -29.37
N ARG A 122 -22.98 41.40 -30.62
CA ARG A 122 -23.45 42.16 -31.80
C ARG A 122 -24.91 42.63 -31.64
N ASN A 123 -25.79 41.75 -31.13
CA ASN A 123 -27.19 42.10 -30.89
C ASN A 123 -27.35 43.15 -29.78
N SER A 124 -26.53 43.08 -28.72
CA SER A 124 -26.52 44.04 -27.61
C SER A 124 -26.06 45.42 -28.05
N ASP A 125 -24.97 45.49 -28.83
CA ASP A 125 -24.44 46.73 -29.38
C ASP A 125 -25.45 47.41 -30.30
N PHE A 126 -26.09 46.65 -31.18
CA PHE A 126 -27.10 47.17 -32.08
C PHE A 126 -28.36 47.63 -31.34
N LEU A 127 -28.84 46.88 -30.34
CA LEU A 127 -29.96 47.31 -29.49
C LEU A 127 -29.66 48.63 -28.79
N THR A 128 -28.45 48.80 -28.26
CA THR A 128 -27.99 50.04 -27.63
C THR A 128 -27.97 51.21 -28.61
N GLN A 129 -27.52 50.98 -29.85
CA GLN A 129 -27.50 52.00 -30.90
C GLN A 129 -28.90 52.38 -31.40
N VAL A 130 -29.82 51.42 -31.57
CA VAL A 130 -31.16 51.65 -32.12
C VAL A 130 -32.13 52.22 -31.09
N GLN A 131 -32.04 51.83 -29.81
CA GLN A 131 -32.84 52.45 -28.73
C GLN A 131 -32.62 53.97 -28.64
N ALA A 132 -31.46 54.47 -29.07
CA ALA A 132 -31.17 55.90 -29.14
C ALA A 132 -31.94 56.63 -30.25
N VAL A 133 -32.52 55.93 -31.24
CA VAL A 133 -33.07 56.55 -32.48
C VAL A 133 -34.50 56.08 -32.85
N PHE A 134 -34.88 54.79 -32.67
CA PHE A 134 -36.20 54.25 -33.05
C PHE A 134 -36.64 53.05 -32.17
N ARG A 135 -37.96 52.82 -32.00
CA ARG A 135 -38.51 51.75 -31.12
C ARG A 135 -39.03 50.48 -31.82
N GLY A 136 -39.12 50.43 -33.16
CA GLY A 136 -39.87 49.40 -33.89
C GLY A 136 -39.21 48.01 -34.01
N ASP A 137 -37.89 47.93 -34.23
CA ASP A 137 -37.16 46.65 -34.43
C ASP A 137 -36.59 46.05 -33.12
N VAL A 138 -36.77 46.76 -32.00
CA VAL A 138 -36.17 46.45 -30.70
C VAL A 138 -36.74 45.18 -30.07
N GLU A 139 -38.06 44.94 -30.20
CA GLU A 139 -38.73 43.78 -29.59
C GLU A 139 -38.30 42.44 -30.20
N LYS A 140 -38.15 42.39 -31.53
CA LYS A 140 -37.72 41.19 -32.25
C LYS A 140 -36.29 40.78 -31.88
N LEU A 141 -35.39 41.76 -31.77
CA LEU A 141 -33.99 41.53 -31.40
C LEU A 141 -33.83 41.18 -29.92
N ALA A 142 -34.62 41.78 -29.03
CA ALA A 142 -34.67 41.39 -27.62
C ALA A 142 -35.10 39.92 -27.46
N HIS A 143 -36.10 39.48 -28.23
CA HIS A 143 -36.51 38.08 -28.26
C HIS A 143 -35.43 37.14 -28.81
N GLN A 144 -34.73 37.53 -29.88
CA GLN A 144 -33.60 36.76 -30.43
C GLN A 144 -32.47 36.62 -29.41
N ASN A 145 -32.17 37.67 -28.64
CA ASN A 145 -31.13 37.63 -27.61
C ASN A 145 -31.52 36.66 -26.47
N GLN A 146 -32.79 36.62 -26.06
CA GLN A 146 -33.28 35.61 -25.09
C GLN A 146 -33.18 34.16 -25.59
N VAL A 147 -33.33 33.92 -26.90
CA VAL A 147 -33.12 32.60 -27.51
C VAL A 147 -31.64 32.23 -27.51
N LEU A 148 -30.77 33.16 -27.89
CA LEU A 148 -29.32 32.95 -27.89
C LEU A 148 -28.77 32.68 -26.50
N GLN A 149 -29.26 33.38 -25.47
CA GLN A 149 -28.89 33.11 -24.08
C GLN A 149 -29.28 31.69 -23.62
N ARG A 150 -30.46 31.20 -24.04
CA ARG A 150 -30.85 29.81 -23.75
C ARG A 150 -29.97 28.80 -24.49
N LEU A 151 -29.62 29.08 -25.74
CA LEU A 151 -28.71 28.24 -26.53
C LEU A 151 -27.29 28.25 -25.95
N LYS A 152 -26.81 29.40 -25.49
CA LYS A 152 -25.55 29.55 -24.76
C LYS A 152 -25.52 28.61 -23.56
N ASN A 153 -26.50 28.71 -22.67
CA ASN A 153 -26.58 27.86 -21.48
C ASN A 153 -26.64 26.36 -21.84
N GLN A 154 -27.33 26.00 -22.93
CA GLN A 154 -27.39 24.62 -23.40
C GLN A 154 -26.01 24.11 -23.87
N VAL A 155 -25.27 24.93 -24.63
CA VAL A 155 -23.92 24.58 -25.10
C VAL A 155 -22.91 24.57 -23.96
N GLU A 156 -23.04 25.46 -22.98
CA GLU A 156 -22.21 25.45 -21.76
C GLU A 156 -22.41 24.14 -20.97
N ASN A 157 -23.67 23.70 -20.79
CA ASN A 157 -23.96 22.41 -20.15
C ASN A 157 -23.44 21.23 -20.97
N GLU A 158 -23.49 21.29 -22.31
CA GLU A 158 -22.92 20.26 -23.19
C GLU A 158 -21.39 20.20 -23.06
N ILE A 159 -20.72 21.35 -22.99
CA ILE A 159 -19.27 21.44 -22.76
C ILE A 159 -18.90 20.83 -21.41
N GLU A 160 -19.69 21.09 -20.36
CA GLU A 160 -19.48 20.51 -19.03
C GLU A 160 -19.62 18.98 -19.05
N ASP A 161 -20.69 18.45 -19.63
CA ASP A 161 -20.91 17.00 -19.78
C ASP A 161 -19.81 16.31 -20.61
N LEU A 162 -19.34 16.95 -21.68
CA LEU A 162 -18.24 16.44 -22.51
C LEU A 162 -16.92 16.41 -21.73
N LYS A 163 -16.60 17.46 -20.96
CA LYS A 163 -15.41 17.49 -20.10
C LYS A 163 -15.48 16.41 -19.04
N GLU A 164 -16.62 16.27 -18.37
CA GLU A 164 -16.82 15.24 -17.34
C GLU A 164 -16.59 13.83 -17.93
N LYS A 165 -17.14 13.54 -19.10
CA LYS A 165 -16.93 12.24 -19.78
C LYS A 165 -15.46 11.99 -20.15
N ILE A 166 -14.75 13.01 -20.63
CA ILE A 166 -13.31 12.93 -20.93
C ILE A 166 -12.53 12.65 -19.64
N ASP A 167 -12.75 13.44 -18.59
CA ASP A 167 -12.07 13.29 -17.30
C ASP A 167 -12.32 11.89 -16.70
N LYS A 168 -13.55 11.38 -16.77
CA LYS A 168 -13.88 10.03 -16.29
C LYS A 168 -13.23 8.94 -17.11
N LEU A 169 -13.15 9.10 -18.43
CA LEU A 169 -12.49 8.15 -19.32
C LEU A 169 -10.97 8.11 -19.09
N GLU A 170 -10.34 9.27 -18.96
CA GLU A 170 -8.91 9.38 -18.67
C GLU A 170 -8.58 8.82 -17.29
N TRP A 171 -9.39 9.14 -16.28
CA TRP A 171 -9.29 8.55 -14.94
C TRP A 171 -9.41 7.03 -15.00
N PHE A 172 -10.43 6.50 -15.66
CA PHE A 172 -10.64 5.05 -15.78
C PHE A 172 -9.43 4.37 -16.40
N VAL A 173 -8.88 4.90 -17.50
CA VAL A 173 -7.69 4.33 -18.14
C VAL A 173 -6.46 4.38 -17.25
N ALA A 174 -6.21 5.51 -16.60
CA ALA A 174 -5.09 5.64 -15.67
C ALA A 174 -5.21 4.66 -14.50
N ASP A 175 -6.43 4.41 -14.04
CA ASP A 175 -6.73 3.51 -12.93
C ASP A 175 -6.55 2.04 -13.32
N VAL A 176 -7.22 1.59 -14.39
CA VAL A 176 -7.18 0.17 -14.81
C VAL A 176 -5.83 -0.27 -15.37
N SER A 177 -4.99 0.66 -15.80
CA SER A 177 -3.64 0.36 -16.30
C SER A 177 -2.70 -0.22 -15.24
N LYS A 178 -3.06 -0.10 -13.95
CA LYS A 178 -2.29 -0.60 -12.82
C LYS A 178 -2.58 -2.07 -12.51
N TYR A 179 -3.74 -2.58 -12.91
CA TYR A 179 -4.21 -3.91 -12.53
C TYR A 179 -3.54 -5.04 -13.32
N PHE A 180 -3.45 -6.19 -12.66
CA PHE A 180 -3.19 -7.54 -13.12
C PHE A 180 -1.78 -7.81 -13.66
N SER A 181 -0.94 -6.78 -13.82
CA SER A 181 0.32 -6.90 -14.56
C SER A 181 1.29 -7.89 -13.93
N ASP A 182 1.52 -7.78 -12.62
CA ASP A 182 2.40 -8.65 -11.85
C ASP A 182 1.80 -10.04 -11.61
N SER A 183 0.51 -10.13 -11.31
CA SER A 183 -0.18 -11.41 -11.19
C SER A 183 -0.20 -12.21 -12.50
N LEU A 184 -0.36 -11.54 -13.65
CA LEU A 184 -0.21 -12.18 -14.96
C LEU A 184 1.23 -12.64 -15.22
N GLU A 185 2.22 -11.89 -14.73
CA GLU A 185 3.63 -12.29 -14.79
C GLU A 185 3.88 -13.53 -13.92
N VAL A 186 3.31 -13.61 -12.71
CA VAL A 186 3.36 -14.81 -11.86
C VAL A 186 2.72 -16.01 -12.57
N MET A 187 1.55 -15.84 -13.19
CA MET A 187 0.89 -16.91 -13.95
C MET A 187 1.72 -17.36 -15.17
N ARG A 188 2.42 -16.42 -15.83
CA ARG A 188 3.36 -16.71 -16.92
C ARG A 188 4.56 -17.50 -16.41
N LEU A 189 5.18 -17.07 -15.31
CA LEU A 189 6.30 -17.76 -14.66
C LEU A 189 5.89 -19.16 -14.21
N ALA A 190 4.69 -19.33 -13.68
CA ALA A 190 4.16 -20.63 -13.25
C ALA A 190 3.97 -21.59 -14.44
N THR A 191 3.48 -21.09 -15.57
CA THR A 191 3.37 -21.87 -16.80
C THR A 191 4.76 -22.33 -17.28
N GLN A 192 5.76 -21.45 -17.22
CA GLN A 192 7.14 -21.80 -17.58
C GLN A 192 7.76 -22.79 -16.58
N ALA A 193 7.56 -22.57 -15.28
CA ALA A 193 8.00 -23.48 -14.22
C ALA A 193 7.42 -24.89 -14.41
N ALA A 194 6.14 -25.00 -14.78
CA ALA A 194 5.51 -26.29 -15.07
C ALA A 194 6.15 -26.99 -16.29
N ILE A 195 6.51 -26.25 -17.35
CA ILE A 195 7.23 -26.78 -18.51
C ILE A 195 8.62 -27.30 -18.10
N GLU A 196 9.34 -26.56 -17.27
CA GLU A 196 10.66 -26.95 -16.77
C GLU A 196 10.57 -28.17 -15.84
N LEU A 197 9.59 -28.21 -14.93
CA LEU A 197 9.35 -29.35 -14.04
C LEU A 197 9.01 -30.62 -14.83
N ASN A 198 8.34 -30.52 -15.97
CA ASN A 198 8.06 -31.67 -16.84
C ASN A 198 9.31 -32.28 -17.49
N LYS A 199 10.46 -31.59 -17.47
CA LYS A 199 11.74 -32.12 -17.94
C LYS A 199 12.51 -32.89 -16.85
N VAL A 200 12.06 -32.82 -15.59
CA VAL A 200 12.72 -33.52 -14.49
C VAL A 200 12.63 -35.02 -14.74
N ALA A 201 13.79 -35.64 -14.97
CA ALA A 201 13.91 -37.09 -15.07
C ALA A 201 14.16 -37.67 -13.69
N VAL A 202 13.39 -38.70 -13.34
CA VAL A 202 13.57 -39.50 -12.13
C VAL A 202 14.10 -40.86 -12.53
N GLU A 203 15.28 -41.21 -12.02
CA GLU A 203 15.90 -42.51 -12.27
C GLU A 203 15.24 -43.62 -11.42
N ALA A 204 15.48 -44.88 -11.81
CA ALA A 204 14.94 -46.04 -11.11
C ALA A 204 15.45 -46.19 -9.66
N ASP A 205 16.61 -45.61 -9.34
CA ASP A 205 17.14 -45.53 -7.96
C ASP A 205 16.53 -44.38 -7.16
N GLY A 206 15.76 -43.51 -7.83
CA GLY A 206 15.08 -42.41 -7.22
C GLY A 206 15.82 -41.08 -7.16
N SER A 207 17.03 -41.01 -7.70
CA SER A 207 17.65 -39.72 -7.94
C SER A 207 16.87 -38.95 -9.01
N TYR A 208 16.69 -37.64 -8.82
CA TYR A 208 16.20 -36.75 -9.87
C TYR A 208 17.33 -35.86 -10.35
N TYR A 209 17.39 -35.65 -11.65
CA TYR A 209 18.37 -34.77 -12.26
C TYR A 209 17.65 -33.55 -12.81
N THR A 210 18.08 -32.38 -12.37
CA THR A 210 17.66 -31.09 -12.92
C THR A 210 18.54 -30.69 -14.11
N ASN A 211 19.30 -31.62 -14.69
CA ASN A 211 20.14 -31.36 -15.85
C ASN A 211 19.24 -30.99 -17.04
N GLY A 212 19.33 -29.74 -17.50
CA GLY A 212 18.46 -29.21 -18.55
C GLY A 212 17.13 -28.63 -18.04
N VAL A 213 16.90 -28.60 -16.73
CA VAL A 213 15.81 -27.89 -16.06
C VAL A 213 16.33 -26.50 -15.66
N ASP A 214 15.64 -25.45 -16.09
CA ASP A 214 15.96 -24.10 -15.63
C ASP A 214 15.36 -23.83 -14.24
N LEU A 215 16.14 -24.15 -13.21
CA LEU A 215 15.77 -23.90 -11.82
C LEU A 215 15.64 -22.40 -11.49
N ALA A 216 16.22 -21.51 -12.31
CA ALA A 216 16.10 -20.07 -12.08
C ALA A 216 14.67 -19.60 -12.33
N ILE A 217 13.96 -20.18 -13.30
CA ILE A 217 12.54 -19.88 -13.55
C ILE A 217 11.67 -20.32 -12.37
N ILE A 218 11.93 -21.51 -11.82
CA ILE A 218 11.15 -22.05 -10.69
C ILE A 218 11.37 -21.22 -9.42
N ARG A 219 12.62 -20.81 -9.14
CA ARG A 219 12.93 -19.91 -8.03
C ARG A 219 12.39 -18.50 -8.27
N GLY A 220 12.44 -18.04 -9.52
CA GLY A 220 11.88 -16.77 -9.95
C GLY A 220 10.37 -16.70 -9.72
N LEU A 221 9.64 -17.79 -9.97
CA LEU A 221 8.24 -17.90 -9.58
C LEU A 221 8.08 -17.69 -8.08
N SER A 222 8.73 -18.51 -7.24
CA SER A 222 8.55 -18.40 -5.78
C SER A 222 8.91 -17.02 -5.20
N GLY A 223 9.87 -16.32 -5.81
CA GLY A 223 10.31 -14.99 -5.39
C GLY A 223 9.62 -13.83 -6.09
N ALA A 224 8.66 -14.09 -6.99
CA ALA A 224 7.95 -13.04 -7.69
C ALA A 224 7.13 -12.19 -6.70
N ARG A 225 7.16 -10.88 -6.89
CA ARG A 225 6.43 -9.92 -6.06
C ARG A 225 5.06 -9.64 -6.67
N ILE A 226 4.07 -9.47 -5.81
CA ILE A 226 2.70 -9.08 -6.16
C ILE A 226 2.35 -7.85 -5.34
N SER A 227 1.69 -6.88 -5.97
CA SER A 227 1.32 -5.57 -5.46
C SER A 227 -0.13 -5.27 -5.82
N THR A 228 -1.03 -5.39 -4.85
CA THR A 228 -2.46 -5.24 -5.12
C THR A 228 -2.86 -3.77 -5.28
N HIS A 229 -3.62 -3.48 -6.32
CA HIS A 229 -4.25 -2.17 -6.47
C HIS A 229 -5.74 -2.29 -6.13
N SER A 230 -6.10 -2.02 -4.86
CA SER A 230 -7.46 -2.19 -4.35
C SER A 230 -8.22 -0.87 -4.09
N HIS A 231 -9.47 -0.76 -4.56
CA HIS A 231 -10.41 0.33 -4.22
C HIS A 231 -11.52 -0.09 -3.23
N ALA A 232 -11.77 -1.39 -3.04
CA ALA A 232 -13.01 -1.85 -2.39
C ALA A 232 -12.78 -2.91 -1.32
N GLY A 233 -13.45 -2.74 -0.17
CA GLY A 233 -13.79 -3.84 0.75
C GLY A 233 -12.91 -4.03 1.99
N LEU A 234 -11.85 -3.25 2.15
CA LEU A 234 -10.87 -3.44 3.23
C LEU A 234 -10.91 -2.35 4.33
N GLY A 235 -11.85 -1.40 4.25
CA GLY A 235 -11.89 -0.24 5.16
C GLY A 235 -10.75 0.76 4.93
N ILE A 236 -10.13 0.70 3.75
CA ILE A 236 -9.00 1.53 3.34
C ILE A 236 -9.53 2.79 2.64
N PRO A 237 -8.98 3.99 2.92
CA PRO A 237 -9.37 5.21 2.22
C PRO A 237 -9.07 5.16 0.71
N ASP A 238 -9.90 5.81 -0.09
CA ASP A 238 -9.71 5.92 -1.55
C ASP A 238 -8.33 6.52 -1.90
N GLY A 239 -7.68 5.97 -2.93
CA GLY A 239 -6.42 6.48 -3.47
C GLY A 239 -5.13 5.90 -2.86
N PHE A 240 -5.25 4.95 -1.92
CA PHE A 240 -4.11 4.24 -1.35
C PHE A 240 -3.84 2.89 -2.04
N VAL A 241 -2.56 2.51 -2.13
CA VAL A 241 -2.12 1.19 -2.63
C VAL A 241 -2.15 0.17 -1.49
N VAL A 242 -2.48 -1.08 -1.77
CA VAL A 242 -2.60 -2.16 -0.78
C VAL A 242 -1.77 -3.35 -1.22
N TYR A 243 -0.72 -3.76 -0.55
CA TYR A 243 0.06 -4.91 -1.00
C TYR A 243 -0.37 -6.18 -0.27
N ASP A 244 -0.46 -7.29 -0.99
CA ASP A 244 -0.74 -8.65 -0.50
C ASP A 244 0.43 -9.26 0.33
N THR A 245 1.28 -8.41 0.88
CA THR A 245 2.59 -8.77 1.45
C THR A 245 2.63 -8.60 2.95
N LEU A 246 1.49 -8.62 3.66
CA LEU A 246 1.47 -8.38 5.10
C LEU A 246 2.34 -9.37 5.88
N GLU A 247 2.31 -10.67 5.53
CA GLU A 247 3.17 -11.67 6.18
C GLU A 247 4.65 -11.38 5.92
N HIS A 248 5.01 -11.08 4.67
CA HIS A 248 6.39 -10.75 4.27
C HIS A 248 6.90 -9.46 4.93
N ALA A 249 6.09 -8.39 4.91
CA ALA A 249 6.39 -7.12 5.56
C ALA A 249 6.55 -7.29 7.07
N SER A 250 5.72 -8.14 7.68
CA SER A 250 5.83 -8.49 9.09
C SER A 250 7.10 -9.28 9.39
N ALA A 251 7.49 -10.24 8.56
CA ALA A 251 8.74 -10.97 8.69
C ALA A 251 9.95 -10.03 8.58
N LEU A 252 9.96 -9.14 7.58
CA LEU A 252 11.00 -8.12 7.42
C LEU A 252 11.07 -7.17 8.63
N SER A 253 9.93 -6.75 9.16
CA SER A 253 9.86 -5.92 10.37
C SER A 253 10.38 -6.65 11.60
N TYR A 254 10.07 -7.94 11.75
CA TYR A 254 10.60 -8.77 12.82
C TYR A 254 12.13 -8.92 12.73
N ASP A 255 12.66 -9.21 11.54
CA ASP A 255 14.11 -9.31 11.31
C ASP A 255 14.82 -8.00 11.67
N LYS A 256 14.24 -6.86 11.27
CA LYS A 256 14.76 -5.54 11.65
C LYS A 256 14.68 -5.29 13.15
N LEU A 257 13.63 -5.73 13.82
CA LEU A 257 13.50 -5.59 15.28
C LEU A 257 14.62 -6.34 16.00
N VAL A 258 14.86 -7.59 15.58
CA VAL A 258 15.92 -8.43 16.13
C VAL A 258 17.31 -7.84 15.83
N GLU A 259 17.54 -7.39 14.60
CA GLU A 259 18.78 -6.72 14.18
C GLU A 259 19.05 -5.49 15.04
N TRP A 260 18.06 -4.60 15.19
CA TRP A 260 18.21 -3.36 15.92
C TRP A 260 18.39 -3.60 17.42
N LEU A 261 17.62 -4.50 18.03
CA LEU A 261 17.81 -4.90 19.44
C LEU A 261 19.17 -5.55 19.69
N GLY A 262 19.73 -6.25 18.68
CA GLY A 262 21.05 -6.87 18.72
C GLY A 262 22.22 -5.91 18.44
N SER A 263 21.96 -4.66 18.05
CA SER A 263 22.98 -3.67 17.71
C SER A 263 23.82 -3.23 18.93
N GLU A 264 25.00 -2.68 18.67
CA GLU A 264 25.85 -2.11 19.71
C GLU A 264 25.15 -0.94 20.42
N GLU A 265 24.46 -0.09 19.66
CA GLU A 265 23.67 1.03 20.15
C GLU A 265 22.54 0.58 21.08
N ALA A 266 21.74 -0.41 20.69
CA ALA A 266 20.68 -0.95 21.54
C ALA A 266 21.23 -1.65 22.79
N SER A 267 22.37 -2.34 22.68
CA SER A 267 23.07 -2.95 23.82
C SER A 267 23.53 -1.91 24.83
N ARG A 268 24.02 -0.74 24.37
CA ARG A 268 24.38 0.39 25.23
C ARG A 268 23.15 0.99 25.91
N LEU A 269 22.05 1.22 25.17
CA LEU A 269 20.78 1.72 25.72
C LEU A 269 20.19 0.76 26.76
N HIS A 270 20.18 -0.53 26.48
CA HIS A 270 19.72 -1.55 27.41
C HIS A 270 20.60 -1.62 28.67
N SER A 271 21.92 -1.52 28.51
CA SER A 271 22.86 -1.46 29.65
C SER A 271 22.63 -0.22 30.50
N LEU A 272 22.41 0.94 29.88
CA LEU A 272 22.09 2.19 30.57
C LEU A 272 20.79 2.06 31.38
N ALA A 273 19.73 1.55 30.75
CA ALA A 273 18.44 1.31 31.38
C ALA A 273 18.51 0.35 32.57
N ARG A 274 19.28 -0.74 32.44
CA ARG A 274 19.44 -1.73 33.51
C ARG A 274 20.28 -1.21 34.68
N ASN A 275 21.36 -0.48 34.38
CA ASN A 275 22.28 0.02 35.41
C ASN A 275 21.74 1.27 36.12
N ASN A 276 20.89 2.04 35.44
CA ASN A 276 20.26 3.25 36.00
C ASN A 276 18.78 3.31 35.58
N PRO A 277 17.90 2.52 36.25
CA PRO A 277 16.47 2.52 35.94
C PRO A 277 15.88 3.93 36.01
N GLY A 278 15.13 4.33 34.99
CA GLY A 278 14.50 5.66 34.90
C GLY A 278 15.41 6.80 34.45
N LEU A 279 16.71 6.58 34.26
CA LEU A 279 17.63 7.60 33.74
C LEU A 279 17.30 7.96 32.28
N LEU A 280 17.15 6.95 31.42
CA LEU A 280 16.77 7.15 30.02
C LEU A 280 15.38 7.81 29.88
N ASP A 281 14.45 7.41 30.74
CA ASP A 281 13.11 8.02 30.84
C ASP A 281 13.20 9.51 31.20
N SER A 282 13.90 9.83 32.29
CA SER A 282 14.08 11.21 32.78
C SER A 282 14.75 12.08 31.71
N MET A 283 15.73 11.53 31.01
CA MET A 283 16.42 12.23 29.94
C MET A 283 15.54 12.61 28.76
N LEU A 284 14.75 11.65 28.27
CA LEU A 284 13.84 11.91 27.18
C LEU A 284 12.80 12.96 27.62
N ARG A 285 12.28 12.87 28.85
CA ARG A 285 11.40 13.92 29.43
C ARG A 285 12.04 15.31 29.42
N GLU A 286 13.30 15.42 29.81
CA GLU A 286 14.01 16.72 29.83
C GLU A 286 14.36 17.22 28.41
N ALA A 287 14.74 16.32 27.51
CA ALA A 287 14.96 16.65 26.10
C ALA A 287 13.68 17.21 25.45
N TYR A 288 12.52 16.65 25.79
CA TYR A 288 11.23 17.16 25.32
C TYR A 288 10.84 18.49 25.96
N LYS A 289 11.06 18.71 27.27
CA LYS A 289 10.82 20.03 27.88
C LYS A 289 11.61 21.16 27.22
N LEU A 290 12.87 20.89 26.87
CA LEU A 290 13.74 21.86 26.22
C LEU A 290 13.26 22.20 24.79
N LYS A 291 12.91 21.18 24.02
CA LYS A 291 12.72 21.31 22.57
C LYS A 291 11.26 21.39 22.11
N VAL A 292 10.34 20.78 22.84
CA VAL A 292 8.90 20.71 22.53
C VAL A 292 8.12 21.72 23.36
N ASP A 293 8.36 21.78 24.68
CA ASP A 293 7.61 22.67 25.59
C ASP A 293 8.18 24.11 25.63
N GLY A 294 9.35 24.35 25.02
CA GLY A 294 9.99 25.66 24.95
C GLY A 294 10.46 26.20 26.31
N ASP A 295 10.76 25.32 27.28
CA ASP A 295 11.21 25.68 28.64
C ASP A 295 12.71 25.37 28.85
N PRO A 296 13.62 26.28 28.42
CA PRO A 296 15.05 26.09 28.59
C PRO A 296 15.53 26.20 30.04
N LEU A 297 14.83 26.94 30.91
CA LEU A 297 15.26 27.14 32.30
C LEU A 297 14.90 25.94 33.19
N GLY A 298 13.72 25.35 32.98
CA GLY A 298 13.33 24.09 33.63
C GLY A 298 14.24 22.93 33.23
N ALA A 299 14.57 22.82 31.94
CA ALA A 299 15.48 21.80 31.42
C ALA A 299 16.93 21.96 31.93
N LEU A 300 17.43 23.19 32.08
CA LEU A 300 18.78 23.46 32.61
C LEU A 300 18.95 23.00 34.08
N GLY A 301 17.93 23.21 34.92
CA GLY A 301 17.95 22.78 36.31
C GLY A 301 17.97 21.25 36.47
N ALA A 302 17.28 20.53 35.58
CA ALA A 302 17.25 19.07 35.57
C ALA A 302 18.49 18.45 34.91
N LEU A 303 19.03 19.08 33.85
CA LEU A 303 20.27 18.68 33.19
C LEU A 303 21.46 18.69 34.16
N PHE A 304 21.50 19.64 35.09
CA PHE A 304 22.53 19.71 36.14
C PHE A 304 22.52 18.50 37.08
N ASN A 305 21.35 17.93 37.40
CA ASN A 305 21.24 16.70 38.18
C ASN A 305 21.67 15.46 37.37
N LEU A 306 21.52 15.55 36.04
CA LEU A 306 21.84 14.48 35.11
C LEU A 306 23.34 14.41 34.78
N LEU A 307 24.08 15.53 34.85
CA LEU A 307 25.53 15.66 34.60
C LEU A 307 26.46 15.02 35.68
N SER A 308 25.94 14.11 36.53
CA SER A 308 26.76 13.25 37.41
C SER A 308 27.51 12.15 36.61
N GLU A 309 28.32 11.28 37.24
CA GLU A 309 29.23 10.33 36.56
C GLU A 309 28.61 9.48 35.43
N ASN A 310 27.28 9.27 35.42
CA ASN A 310 26.56 8.53 34.37
C ASN A 310 25.89 9.43 33.28
N GLY A 311 25.93 10.75 33.42
CA GLY A 311 25.22 11.72 32.58
C GLY A 311 25.68 11.79 31.13
N TRP A 312 26.97 11.57 30.87
CA TRP A 312 27.51 11.61 29.52
C TRP A 312 27.07 10.43 28.67
N ILE A 313 27.08 9.22 29.24
CA ILE A 313 26.57 7.99 28.59
C ILE A 313 25.07 8.14 28.30
N ALA A 314 24.37 8.74 29.24
CA ALA A 314 22.96 9.00 29.13
C ALA A 314 22.67 9.98 27.96
N LEU A 315 23.40 11.10 27.87
CA LEU A 315 23.29 12.08 26.79
C LEU A 315 23.52 11.47 25.40
N GLN A 316 24.51 10.57 25.30
CA GLN A 316 24.75 9.80 24.08
C GLN A 316 23.59 8.84 23.75
N GLY A 317 22.97 8.23 24.75
CA GLY A 317 21.79 7.36 24.56
C GLY A 317 20.57 8.13 24.04
N GLY A 318 20.27 9.29 24.64
CA GLY A 318 19.20 10.16 24.17
C GLY A 318 19.43 10.64 22.73
N GLN A 319 20.66 11.03 22.39
CA GLN A 319 21.03 11.40 21.02
C GLN A 319 20.89 10.22 20.05
N THR A 320 21.30 9.02 20.47
CA THR A 320 21.17 7.79 19.67
C THR A 320 19.71 7.53 19.30
N ILE A 321 18.78 7.65 20.26
CA ILE A 321 17.33 7.49 20.00
C ILE A 321 16.84 8.52 18.98
N LEU A 322 17.19 9.79 19.16
CA LEU A 322 16.77 10.86 18.25
C LEU A 322 17.36 10.69 16.83
N ASP A 323 18.60 10.25 16.72
CA ASP A 323 19.28 10.09 15.43
C ASP A 323 18.83 8.85 14.67
N LYS A 324 18.53 7.74 15.37
CA LYS A 324 18.16 6.46 14.75
C LYS A 324 16.67 6.43 14.35
N PHE A 325 15.77 7.00 15.15
CA PHE A 325 14.31 6.98 14.92
C PHE A 325 13.76 8.17 14.12
N LYS A 326 14.59 9.15 13.73
CA LYS A 326 14.15 10.22 12.83
C LYS A 326 13.66 9.65 11.49
N THR A 327 12.81 10.39 10.76
CA THR A 327 12.44 10.04 9.38
C THR A 327 13.68 9.73 8.54
N ASN A 328 13.66 8.58 7.84
CA ASN A 328 14.76 8.00 7.06
C ASN A 328 16.01 7.59 7.86
N GLY A 329 15.94 7.59 9.20
CA GLY A 329 16.98 7.08 10.09
C GLY A 329 17.12 5.55 10.01
N ASP A 330 18.18 5.01 10.62
CA ASP A 330 18.49 3.58 10.55
C ASP A 330 17.40 2.69 11.19
N TRP A 331 16.61 3.24 12.12
CA TRP A 331 15.51 2.55 12.80
C TRP A 331 14.12 3.02 12.33
N ASP A 332 14.06 3.63 11.14
CA ASP A 332 12.79 3.95 10.47
C ASP A 332 12.35 2.77 9.58
N MET A 333 11.43 1.95 10.11
CA MET A 333 10.94 0.75 9.41
C MET A 333 10.25 1.10 8.09
N LYS A 334 9.62 2.28 8.01
CA LYS A 334 8.86 2.70 6.84
C LYS A 334 9.75 2.80 5.61
N ARG A 335 11.01 3.22 5.78
CA ARG A 335 12.02 3.26 4.71
C ARG A 335 12.28 1.87 4.12
N TYR A 336 12.47 0.87 4.97
CA TYR A 336 12.75 -0.50 4.52
C TYR A 336 11.54 -1.13 3.83
N LEU A 337 10.33 -0.89 4.35
CA LEU A 337 9.09 -1.34 3.70
C LEU A 337 8.86 -0.64 2.35
N ALA A 338 9.12 0.66 2.27
CA ALA A 338 9.00 1.43 1.03
C ALA A 338 10.01 0.97 -0.03
N GLU A 339 11.27 0.75 0.36
CA GLU A 339 12.31 0.20 -0.52
C GLU A 339 11.97 -1.22 -0.98
N ASP A 340 11.49 -2.07 -0.07
CA ASP A 340 11.09 -3.45 -0.41
C ASP A 340 9.86 -3.49 -1.33
N ALA A 341 8.86 -2.63 -1.10
CA ALA A 341 7.66 -2.53 -1.92
C ALA A 341 7.84 -1.71 -3.22
N GLY A 342 8.99 -1.04 -3.40
CA GLY A 342 9.20 -0.14 -4.54
C GLY A 342 8.29 1.11 -4.51
N TYR A 343 7.87 1.54 -3.33
CA TYR A 343 6.91 2.62 -3.13
C TYR A 343 7.63 3.95 -2.84
N GLU A 344 7.45 4.96 -3.69
CA GLU A 344 8.29 6.17 -3.65
C GLU A 344 7.87 7.21 -2.59
N SER A 345 6.60 7.27 -2.17
CA SER A 345 6.18 8.24 -1.14
C SER A 345 4.78 7.99 -0.57
N GLY A 346 4.60 8.19 0.74
CA GLY A 346 3.29 8.12 1.41
C GLY A 346 3.17 6.97 2.41
N ALA A 347 1.96 6.74 2.94
CA ALA A 347 1.62 5.47 3.59
C ALA A 347 0.96 4.56 2.55
N PHE A 348 1.07 3.25 2.75
CA PHE A 348 0.37 2.24 1.97
C PHE A 348 -0.18 1.19 2.92
N TYR A 349 -1.03 0.31 2.42
CA TYR A 349 -1.65 -0.74 3.21
C TYR A 349 -1.06 -2.08 2.85
N LEU A 350 -1.09 -3.00 3.80
CA LEU A 350 -0.60 -4.36 3.68
C LEU A 350 -1.75 -5.27 4.07
N HIS A 351 -2.07 -6.27 3.27
CA HIS A 351 -3.10 -7.24 3.60
C HIS A 351 -2.60 -8.69 3.54
N ASP A 352 -3.32 -9.60 4.19
CA ASP A 352 -3.08 -11.03 4.13
C ASP A 352 -4.26 -11.83 3.59
N GLU A 353 -4.05 -13.13 3.37
CA GLU A 353 -5.07 -14.08 2.90
C GLU A 353 -6.31 -14.16 3.83
N GLN A 354 -6.22 -13.71 5.09
CA GLN A 354 -7.34 -13.68 6.03
C GLN A 354 -8.16 -12.39 5.93
N GLY A 355 -7.78 -11.46 5.04
CA GLY A 355 -8.40 -10.16 4.86
C GLY A 355 -8.06 -9.17 5.98
N ARG A 356 -7.01 -9.44 6.77
CA ARG A 356 -6.51 -8.48 7.77
C ARG A 356 -5.66 -7.44 7.06
N VAL A 357 -5.69 -6.22 7.57
CA VAL A 357 -5.02 -5.07 6.94
C VAL A 357 -4.23 -4.31 7.98
N VAL A 358 -3.05 -3.83 7.61
CA VAL A 358 -2.18 -2.98 8.43
C VAL A 358 -1.61 -1.86 7.57
N ARG A 359 -1.60 -0.62 8.08
CA ARG A 359 -0.95 0.51 7.40
C ARG A 359 0.57 0.45 7.58
N SER A 360 1.36 0.77 6.57
CA SER A 360 2.81 0.51 6.55
C SER A 360 3.62 1.27 7.61
N ASP A 361 3.15 2.45 8.03
CA ASP A 361 3.76 3.26 9.09
C ASP A 361 3.56 2.69 10.50
N VAL A 362 2.60 1.78 10.68
CA VAL A 362 2.35 1.10 11.95
C VAL A 362 3.56 0.30 12.42
N PHE A 363 4.25 -0.38 11.50
CA PHE A 363 5.37 -1.26 11.85
C PHE A 363 6.48 -0.50 12.57
N GLY A 364 6.83 0.69 12.08
CA GLY A 364 7.84 1.54 12.72
C GLY A 364 7.42 1.95 14.14
N ASN A 365 6.16 2.33 14.33
CA ASN A 365 5.64 2.76 15.63
C ASN A 365 5.51 1.61 16.63
N VAL A 366 5.09 0.41 16.20
CA VAL A 366 5.09 -0.80 17.02
C VAL A 366 6.50 -1.13 17.49
N MET A 367 7.49 -1.09 16.58
CA MET A 367 8.89 -1.34 16.91
C MET A 367 9.45 -0.29 17.87
N TYR A 368 9.17 0.99 17.63
CA TYR A 368 9.55 2.09 18.52
C TYR A 368 9.04 1.86 19.94
N GLY A 369 7.74 1.54 20.09
CA GLY A 369 7.13 1.22 21.37
C GLY A 369 7.78 0.00 22.05
N ALA A 370 7.98 -1.09 21.31
CA ALA A 370 8.58 -2.31 21.83
C ALA A 370 10.02 -2.08 22.32
N MET A 371 10.84 -1.38 21.53
CA MET A 371 12.24 -1.08 21.87
C MET A 371 12.36 -0.18 23.10
N LEU A 372 11.54 0.88 23.19
CA LEU A 372 11.52 1.75 24.37
C LEU A 372 11.06 1.03 25.63
N ALA A 373 10.09 0.11 25.51
CA ALA A 373 9.68 -0.76 26.61
C ALA A 373 10.83 -1.68 27.07
N HIS A 374 11.60 -2.25 26.12
CA HIS A 374 12.82 -3.02 26.42
C HIS A 374 13.92 -2.21 27.13
N TRP A 375 13.93 -0.89 26.98
CA TRP A 375 14.85 0.02 27.66
C TRP A 375 14.22 0.73 28.87
N GLY A 376 13.05 0.28 29.33
CA GLY A 376 12.42 0.78 30.55
C GLY A 376 12.03 2.26 30.50
N VAL A 377 11.76 2.79 29.30
CA VAL A 377 11.16 4.11 29.12
C VAL A 377 9.65 4.01 29.40
N ASP A 378 9.09 5.03 30.02
CA ASP A 378 7.65 5.07 30.31
C ASP A 378 6.85 5.40 29.05
N LEU A 379 5.66 4.81 28.94
CA LEU A 379 4.80 4.97 27.77
C LEU A 379 4.45 6.44 27.50
N GLU A 380 4.22 7.25 28.53
CA GLU A 380 3.90 8.68 28.31
C GLU A 380 5.07 9.44 27.67
N VAL A 381 6.30 9.03 27.98
CA VAL A 381 7.52 9.65 27.42
C VAL A 381 7.73 9.22 25.99
N ALA A 382 7.53 7.94 25.71
CA ALA A 382 7.56 7.41 24.35
C ALA A 382 6.55 8.13 23.44
N LEU A 383 5.31 8.28 23.90
CA LEU A 383 4.27 8.95 23.11
C LEU A 383 4.55 10.44 22.90
N LYS A 384 5.10 11.13 23.92
CA LYS A 384 5.59 12.51 23.74
C LYS A 384 6.70 12.60 22.70
N GLY A 385 7.55 11.57 22.62
CA GLY A 385 8.62 11.48 21.63
C GLY A 385 8.12 11.26 20.21
N ALA A 386 7.20 10.32 20.03
CA ALA A 386 6.58 10.04 18.74
C ALA A 386 5.85 11.27 18.17
N ASN A 387 5.28 12.11 19.04
CA ASN A 387 4.50 13.30 18.68
C ASN A 387 5.29 14.62 18.72
N ALA A 388 6.63 14.57 18.81
CA ALA A 388 7.45 15.78 18.98
C ALA A 388 7.49 16.69 17.73
N GLY A 389 7.02 16.20 16.57
CA GLY A 389 7.04 16.93 15.30
C GLY A 389 8.45 17.38 14.88
N THR A 390 8.52 18.30 13.92
CA THR A 390 9.79 18.91 13.46
C THR A 390 10.45 19.86 14.48
N ALA A 391 9.73 20.21 15.56
CA ALA A 391 10.20 21.13 16.60
C ALA A 391 11.43 20.60 17.37
N ALA A 392 11.66 19.28 17.37
CA ALA A 392 12.78 18.66 18.08
C ALA A 392 14.11 18.62 17.29
N GLY A 393 14.13 19.08 16.03
CA GLY A 393 15.24 18.81 15.10
C GLY A 393 15.35 17.31 14.72
N VAL A 394 14.30 16.56 15.07
CA VAL A 394 14.00 15.20 14.63
C VAL A 394 12.78 15.38 13.74
N ASP A 395 12.84 14.91 12.51
CA ASP A 395 11.65 14.80 11.69
C ASP A 395 10.86 13.61 12.28
N ALA A 396 9.88 13.89 13.12
CA ALA A 396 9.02 12.92 13.82
C ALA A 396 7.55 13.23 13.52
N GLY A 397 6.67 12.24 13.71
CA GLY A 397 5.23 12.35 13.44
C GLY A 397 4.56 13.53 14.17
N VAL A 398 3.46 14.03 13.59
CA VAL A 398 2.62 15.09 14.18
C VAL A 398 1.27 14.50 14.55
N ASN A 399 1.08 14.20 15.84
CA ASN A 399 -0.22 13.96 16.49
C ASN A 399 -1.22 13.12 15.66
N ASP A 400 -0.82 11.89 15.31
CA ASP A 400 -1.67 10.88 14.65
C ASP A 400 -2.14 9.83 15.67
N GLU A 401 -3.45 9.66 15.83
CA GLU A 401 -4.04 8.68 16.75
C GLU A 401 -3.61 7.23 16.41
N LEU A 402 -3.30 6.93 15.14
CA LEU A 402 -2.83 5.61 14.75
C LEU A 402 -1.40 5.33 15.26
N ASP A 403 -0.51 6.32 15.17
CA ASP A 403 0.88 6.21 15.62
C ASP A 403 0.93 5.96 17.13
N ASP A 404 0.10 6.68 17.89
CA ASP A 404 -0.07 6.49 19.32
C ASP A 404 -0.55 5.08 19.68
N ARG A 405 -1.57 4.58 18.96
CA ARG A 405 -2.08 3.22 19.16
C ARG A 405 -1.03 2.17 18.82
N ALA A 406 -0.28 2.36 17.75
CA ALA A 406 0.79 1.46 17.32
C ALA A 406 1.94 1.43 18.34
N ALA A 407 2.39 2.59 18.83
CA ALA A 407 3.41 2.67 19.88
C ALA A 407 2.94 2.00 21.18
N ARG A 408 1.69 2.24 21.62
CA ARG A 408 1.08 1.54 22.76
C ARG A 408 1.07 0.03 22.55
N TYR A 409 0.73 -0.42 21.35
CA TYR A 409 0.70 -1.84 21.01
C TYR A 409 2.09 -2.49 21.13
N GLY A 410 3.16 -1.79 20.75
CA GLY A 410 4.54 -2.23 20.99
C GLY A 410 4.84 -2.52 22.47
N TYR A 411 4.35 -1.67 23.38
CA TYR A 411 4.46 -1.92 24.83
C TYR A 411 3.67 -3.15 25.27
N ASP A 412 2.49 -3.38 24.68
CA ASP A 412 1.65 -4.52 25.01
C ASP A 412 2.26 -5.83 24.49
N LEU A 413 2.90 -5.83 23.33
CA LEU A 413 3.71 -6.95 22.84
C LEU A 413 4.84 -7.30 23.82
N TYR A 414 5.60 -6.30 24.27
CA TYR A 414 6.67 -6.50 25.26
C TYR A 414 6.14 -7.12 26.57
N LYS A 415 5.01 -6.63 27.09
CA LYS A 415 4.37 -7.17 28.31
C LYS A 415 3.87 -8.60 28.12
N LYS A 416 3.31 -8.90 26.94
CA LYS A 416 2.76 -10.22 26.59
C LYS A 416 3.85 -11.26 26.36
N TYR A 417 4.98 -10.84 25.79
CA TYR A 417 6.11 -11.69 25.41
C TYR A 417 7.43 -11.24 26.08
N PRO A 418 7.54 -11.28 27.42
CA PRO A 418 8.70 -10.72 28.15
C PRO A 418 10.01 -11.47 27.89
N ASN A 419 9.95 -12.70 27.36
CA ASN A 419 11.11 -13.53 27.02
C ASN A 419 11.43 -13.50 25.51
N GLY A 420 10.84 -12.57 24.76
CA GLY A 420 10.91 -12.53 23.31
C GLY A 420 9.70 -13.18 22.66
N LEU A 421 9.41 -12.73 21.44
CA LEU A 421 8.34 -13.21 20.57
C LEU A 421 8.97 -13.87 19.35
N SER A 422 8.37 -14.93 18.82
CA SER A 422 8.79 -15.51 17.53
C SER A 422 8.24 -14.72 16.35
N GLU A 423 8.87 -14.82 15.18
CA GLU A 423 8.41 -14.18 13.93
C GLU A 423 6.93 -14.44 13.63
N LYS A 424 6.50 -15.70 13.75
CA LYS A 424 5.08 -16.07 13.57
C LYS A 424 4.16 -15.38 14.58
N GLN A 425 4.59 -15.29 15.85
CA GLN A 425 3.81 -14.57 16.86
C GLN A 425 3.77 -13.08 16.55
N TYR A 426 4.87 -12.48 16.06
CA TYR A 426 4.88 -11.08 15.64
C TYR A 426 3.81 -10.81 14.59
N TYR A 427 3.81 -11.62 13.53
CA TYR A 427 2.86 -11.53 12.43
C TYR A 427 1.41 -11.64 12.92
N GLU A 428 1.09 -12.69 13.66
CA GLU A 428 -0.29 -12.90 14.11
C GLU A 428 -0.80 -11.77 15.00
N GLU A 429 0.07 -11.21 15.85
CA GLU A 429 -0.30 -10.11 16.72
C GLU A 429 -0.45 -8.80 15.93
N VAL A 430 0.50 -8.45 15.06
CA VAL A 430 0.45 -7.20 14.29
C VAL A 430 -0.72 -7.21 13.31
N ALA A 431 -0.93 -8.31 12.58
CA ALA A 431 -2.05 -8.45 11.66
C ALA A 431 -3.40 -8.35 12.37
N SER A 432 -3.50 -8.82 13.61
CA SER A 432 -4.74 -8.80 14.40
C SER A 432 -4.98 -7.48 15.15
N ALA A 433 -4.02 -6.56 15.15
CA ALA A 433 -4.05 -5.34 15.97
C ALA A 433 -5.06 -4.28 15.50
N LYS A 434 -5.65 -4.45 14.31
CA LYS A 434 -6.59 -3.50 13.67
C LYS A 434 -6.03 -2.08 13.57
N LEU A 435 -4.79 -1.97 13.09
CA LEU A 435 -4.05 -0.71 12.95
C LEU A 435 -4.15 -0.23 11.49
N THR A 436 -5.33 0.25 11.09
CA THR A 436 -5.67 0.62 9.70
C THR A 436 -6.01 2.10 9.49
N GLY A 437 -5.92 2.94 10.52
CA GLY A 437 -6.37 4.34 10.44
C GLY A 437 -7.88 4.54 10.52
#